data_AF-A0A9P8DB08-F1
#
_entry.id   AF-A0A9P8DB08-F1
#
_cell.length_a   1.000
_cell.length_b   1.000
_cell.length_c   1.000
_cell.angle_alpha   90.00
_cell.angle_beta   90.00
_cell.angle_gamma   90.00
#
_symmetry.space_group_name_H-M   'P 1'
#
loop_
_entity.id
_entity.type
_entity.pdbx_description
1 polymer ?
#
loop_
_entity_poly.entity_id
_entity_poly.type
_entity_poly.pdbx_seq_one_letter_code
_entity_poly.pdbx_strand_id
1 'polypeptide(L)'
;MGTSKRQVSHTYTCTYTYAYLKSNLDRFYVDDIEDEWLNGDDFDFVHLRNMIPILKSPVTLLKQAYANMKPGAWVELQDVDGQVHTDDNSIPDDWPLKRFTEIILQAFALYETNAHAAVFGGQYLAEAGFVNIKHNYIKLPYGTWPKDK
;
A
#
# COMPACT_ATOMS: atom_id res chain seq x y z
N MET A 1 -35.28 7.92 8.15
CA MET A 1 -34.26 8.33 7.18
C MET A 1 -32.92 8.09 7.85
N GLY A 2 -32.26 6.95 7.72
CA GLY A 2 -31.85 6.26 6.51
C GLY A 2 -30.38 5.88 6.77
N THR A 3 -30.17 4.92 7.68
CA THR A 3 -28.86 4.43 8.11
C THR A 3 -28.19 3.70 6.95
N SER A 4 -27.25 4.37 6.30
CA SER A 4 -26.41 3.78 5.26
C SER A 4 -25.56 2.67 5.86
N LYS A 5 -25.76 1.46 5.35
CA LYS A 5 -25.15 0.23 5.82
C LYS A 5 -23.70 0.17 5.32
N ARG A 6 -22.78 0.04 6.27
CA ARG A 6 -21.40 -0.38 6.07
C ARG A 6 -21.42 -1.85 5.64
N GLN A 7 -20.87 -2.17 4.48
CA GLN A 7 -20.56 -3.57 4.11
C GLN A 7 -19.20 -3.64 3.42
N VAL A 8 -18.41 -4.61 3.87
CA VAL A 8 -17.14 -5.04 3.30
C VAL A 8 -17.39 -6.39 2.65
N SER A 9 -17.07 -6.55 1.36
CA SER A 9 -17.04 -7.87 0.73
C SER A 9 -15.60 -8.33 0.60
N HIS A 10 -15.27 -9.45 1.26
CA HIS A 10 -14.04 -10.18 1.01
C HIS A 10 -14.28 -11.20 -0.12
N THR A 11 -13.45 -11.18 -1.15
CA THR A 11 -13.29 -12.30 -2.07
C THR A 11 -11.87 -12.26 -2.63
N TYR A 12 -11.05 -13.26 -2.29
CA TYR A 12 -9.77 -13.50 -2.96
C TYR A 12 -9.86 -14.86 -3.63
N THR A 13 -9.84 -14.87 -4.96
CA THR A 13 -9.59 -16.07 -5.75
C THR A 13 -8.45 -15.71 -6.71
N CYS A 14 -7.26 -16.26 -6.47
CA CYS A 14 -6.13 -16.14 -7.37
C CYS A 14 -6.34 -17.12 -8.52
N THR A 15 -6.73 -16.61 -9.69
CA THR A 15 -6.73 -17.37 -10.95
C THR A 15 -6.04 -16.52 -12.00
N TYR A 16 -4.93 -17.02 -12.54
CA TYR A 16 -4.27 -16.45 -13.72
C TYR A 16 -5.20 -16.63 -14.91
N THR A 17 -5.93 -15.59 -15.27
CA THR A 17 -6.83 -15.58 -16.42
C THR A 17 -6.70 -14.24 -17.15
N TYR A 18 -6.53 -14.30 -18.47
CA TYR A 18 -6.45 -13.16 -19.39
C TYR A 18 -7.48 -12.08 -19.03
N ALA A 19 -7.04 -10.83 -18.99
CA ALA A 19 -7.75 -9.68 -18.44
C ALA A 19 -9.16 -9.49 -19.04
N TYR A 20 -10.18 -9.85 -18.28
CA TYR A 20 -11.49 -9.23 -18.40
C TYR A 20 -11.37 -7.82 -17.81
N LEU A 21 -11.05 -6.85 -18.66
CA LEU A 21 -11.13 -5.44 -18.28
C LEU A 21 -12.57 -5.13 -17.89
N LYS A 22 -12.79 -4.64 -16.66
CA LYS A 22 -14.14 -4.31 -16.21
C LYS A 22 -14.71 -3.19 -17.07
N SER A 23 -16.02 -3.22 -17.29
CA SER A 23 -16.75 -2.23 -18.09
C SER A 23 -16.68 -0.79 -17.57
N ASN A 24 -16.14 -0.58 -16.36
CA ASN A 24 -16.00 0.71 -15.71
C ASN A 24 -14.55 1.25 -15.75
N LEU A 25 -13.69 0.69 -16.60
CA LEU A 25 -12.33 1.15 -16.79
C LEU A 25 -12.18 1.83 -18.16
N ASP A 26 -12.09 3.16 -18.15
CA ASP A 26 -12.00 3.95 -19.37
C ASP A 26 -10.57 4.01 -19.93
N ARG A 27 -9.56 4.12 -19.05
CA ARG A 27 -8.18 4.47 -19.44
C ARG A 27 -7.13 3.73 -18.64
N PHE A 28 -5.99 3.52 -19.30
CA PHE A 28 -4.74 3.06 -18.71
C PHE A 28 -3.63 4.03 -19.06
N TYR A 29 -2.77 4.30 -18.10
CA TYR A 29 -1.58 5.13 -18.26
C TYR A 29 -0.35 4.32 -17.88
N VAL A 30 0.71 4.48 -18.67
CA VAL A 30 2.05 3.99 -18.33
C VAL A 30 2.86 5.25 -18.09
N ASP A 31 3.14 5.53 -16.83
CA ASP A 31 3.79 6.77 -16.41
C ASP A 31 4.62 6.52 -15.15
N ASP A 32 5.56 7.42 -14.87
CA ASP A 32 6.23 7.47 -13.57
C ASP A 32 5.32 8.19 -12.58
N ILE A 33 5.12 7.57 -11.42
CA ILE A 33 4.23 8.11 -10.40
C ILE A 33 4.86 9.28 -9.62
N GLU A 34 6.20 9.35 -9.58
CA GLU A 34 6.94 10.44 -8.92
C GLU A 34 7.03 11.71 -9.78
N ASP A 35 6.73 11.62 -11.07
CA ASP A 35 6.62 12.75 -12.00
C ASP A 35 5.26 13.47 -11.88
N GLU A 36 5.13 14.61 -12.58
CA GLU A 36 3.89 15.39 -12.61
C GLU A 36 2.72 14.59 -13.18
N TRP A 37 1.59 14.55 -12.46
CA TRP A 37 0.41 13.81 -12.90
C TRP A 37 -0.32 14.55 -14.04
N LEU A 38 -0.14 14.08 -15.28
CA LEU A 38 -0.79 14.64 -16.47
C LEU A 38 -2.06 13.89 -16.89
N ASN A 39 -2.48 12.92 -16.08
CA ASN A 39 -3.54 11.94 -16.37
C ASN A 39 -4.95 12.41 -15.96
N GLY A 40 -5.06 13.62 -15.42
CA GLY A 40 -6.30 14.26 -14.98
C GLY A 40 -6.18 14.81 -13.55
N ASP A 41 -7.23 15.51 -13.13
CA ASP A 41 -7.40 16.05 -11.79
C ASP A 41 -8.75 15.59 -11.22
N ASP A 42 -9.15 16.16 -10.08
CA ASP A 42 -10.47 15.96 -9.49
C ASP A 42 -10.79 14.49 -9.13
N PHE A 43 -9.76 13.75 -8.68
CA PHE A 43 -9.95 12.37 -8.24
C PHE A 43 -10.80 12.30 -6.97
N ASP A 44 -11.83 11.45 -6.98
CA ASP A 44 -12.65 11.13 -5.80
C ASP A 44 -11.97 10.12 -4.87
N PHE A 45 -11.05 9.31 -5.41
CA PHE A 45 -10.34 8.27 -4.69
C PHE A 45 -8.97 7.99 -5.32
N VAL A 46 -7.93 7.90 -4.50
CA VAL A 46 -6.57 7.48 -4.89
C VAL A 46 -6.18 6.26 -4.06
N HIS A 47 -5.80 5.16 -4.73
CA HIS A 47 -5.37 3.93 -4.08
C HIS A 47 -3.94 3.59 -4.48
N LEU A 48 -3.07 3.44 -3.48
CA LEU A 48 -1.68 3.08 -3.64
C LEU A 48 -1.44 1.73 -2.96
N ARG A 49 -0.95 0.75 -3.72
CA ARG A 49 -0.75 -0.61 -3.22
C ARG A 49 0.66 -1.09 -3.49
N ASN A 50 1.39 -1.40 -2.41
CA ASN A 50 2.82 -1.74 -2.46
C ASN A 50 3.67 -0.66 -3.14
N MET A 51 3.36 0.60 -2.86
CA MET A 51 4.00 1.77 -3.47
C MET A 51 4.92 2.50 -2.50
N ILE A 52 4.50 2.75 -1.27
CA ILE A 52 5.28 3.55 -0.31
C ILE A 52 6.73 3.07 -0.15
N PRO A 53 7.02 1.75 -0.11
CA PRO A 53 8.39 1.26 0.06
C PRO A 53 9.36 1.60 -1.09
N ILE A 54 8.86 1.80 -2.30
CA ILE A 54 9.69 2.02 -3.51
C ILE A 54 9.85 3.50 -3.87
N LEU A 55 9.19 4.40 -3.13
CA LEU A 55 9.24 5.84 -3.39
C LEU A 55 10.46 6.46 -2.71
N LYS A 56 11.10 7.42 -3.39
CA LYS A 56 12.17 8.23 -2.79
C LYS A 56 11.59 9.28 -1.87
N SER A 57 10.44 9.86 -2.25
CA SER A 57 9.72 10.80 -1.40
C SER A 57 8.22 10.49 -1.35
N PRO A 58 7.78 9.62 -0.41
CA PRO A 58 6.37 9.32 -0.19
C PRO A 58 5.52 10.58 0.03
N VAL A 59 6.03 11.54 0.80
CA VAL A 59 5.30 12.78 1.14
C VAL A 59 5.10 13.67 -0.08
N THR A 60 6.07 13.75 -0.98
CA THR A 60 5.93 14.53 -2.22
C THR A 60 4.81 13.98 -3.09
N LEU A 61 4.81 12.67 -3.31
CA LEU A 61 3.76 11.99 -4.08
C LEU A 61 2.38 12.16 -3.43
N LEU A 62 2.29 12.07 -2.10
CA LEU A 62 1.03 12.27 -1.39
C LEU A 62 0.54 13.73 -1.47
N LYS A 63 1.43 14.72 -1.47
CA LYS A 63 1.06 16.13 -1.72
C LYS A 63 0.55 16.35 -3.13
N GLN A 64 1.18 15.70 -4.12
CA GLN A 64 0.70 15.71 -5.50
C GLN A 64 -0.68 15.05 -5.62
N ALA A 65 -0.90 13.90 -4.98
CA ALA A 65 -2.21 13.28 -4.93
C ALA A 65 -3.25 14.22 -4.30
N TYR A 66 -2.92 14.83 -3.15
CA TYR A 66 -3.80 15.79 -2.47
C TYR A 66 -4.21 16.96 -3.37
N ALA A 67 -3.27 17.52 -4.14
CA ALA A 67 -3.52 18.64 -5.03
C ALA A 67 -4.44 18.30 -6.21
N ASN A 68 -4.41 17.05 -6.68
CA ASN A 68 -5.24 16.54 -7.78
C ASN A 68 -6.55 15.88 -7.31
N MET A 69 -6.87 15.96 -6.02
CA MET A 69 -8.05 15.36 -5.43
C MET A 69 -9.11 16.41 -5.10
N LYS A 70 -10.39 16.02 -5.23
CA LYS A 70 -11.50 16.89 -4.82
C LYS A 70 -11.50 17.10 -3.30
N PRO A 71 -12.01 18.25 -2.81
CA PRO A 71 -12.34 18.41 -1.40
C PRO A 71 -13.28 17.30 -0.91
N GLY A 72 -12.85 16.52 0.08
CA GLY A 72 -13.62 15.40 0.64
C GLY A 72 -13.37 14.03 -0.01
N ALA A 73 -12.46 13.94 -0.98
CA ALA A 73 -11.96 12.68 -1.54
C ALA A 73 -11.13 11.87 -0.54
N TRP A 74 -10.86 10.61 -0.88
CA TRP A 74 -10.14 9.67 -0.01
C TRP A 74 -8.86 9.14 -0.66
N VAL A 75 -7.82 8.96 0.15
CA VAL A 75 -6.60 8.24 -0.23
C VAL A 75 -6.50 6.98 0.63
N GLU A 76 -6.10 5.87 0.01
CA GLU A 76 -5.83 4.61 0.69
C GLU A 76 -4.42 4.12 0.38
N LEU A 77 -3.66 3.82 1.44
CA LEU A 77 -2.37 3.15 1.37
C LEU A 77 -2.53 1.71 1.82
N GLN A 78 -2.20 0.77 0.94
CA GLN A 78 -2.19 -0.65 1.24
C GLN A 78 -0.79 -1.21 0.97
N ASP A 79 0.06 -1.18 2.00
CA ASP A 79 1.44 -1.64 1.90
C ASP A 79 1.74 -2.76 2.90
N VAL A 80 2.79 -3.51 2.58
CA VAL A 80 3.35 -4.55 3.45
C VAL A 80 4.64 -4.03 4.06
N ASP A 81 4.80 -4.24 5.35
CA ASP A 81 6.08 -4.01 6.01
C ASP A 81 7.13 -5.00 5.49
N GLY A 82 8.28 -4.48 5.04
CA GLY A 82 9.42 -5.28 4.61
C GLY A 82 10.12 -6.05 5.73
N GLN A 83 9.78 -5.83 7.01
CA GLN A 83 10.31 -6.60 8.14
C GLN A 83 9.42 -7.79 8.53
N VAL A 84 10.06 -8.85 9.00
CA VAL A 84 9.39 -9.99 9.63
C VAL A 84 9.20 -9.72 11.12
N HIS A 85 8.00 -10.01 11.61
CA HIS A 85 7.65 -9.90 13.02
C HIS A 85 7.26 -11.26 13.59
N THR A 86 7.48 -11.45 14.89
CA THR A 86 7.02 -12.59 15.67
C THR A 86 6.40 -12.13 16.99
N ASP A 87 5.38 -12.84 17.45
CA ASP A 87 4.68 -12.51 18.71
C ASP A 87 5.32 -13.17 19.94
N ASP A 88 6.04 -14.28 19.75
CA ASP A 88 6.52 -15.16 20.82
C ASP A 88 8.05 -15.34 20.83
N ASN A 89 8.77 -14.61 19.97
CA ASN A 89 10.21 -14.72 19.79
C ASN A 89 10.68 -16.14 19.40
N SER A 90 9.81 -16.96 18.81
CA SER A 90 10.15 -18.32 18.36
C SER A 90 11.09 -18.38 17.15
N ILE A 91 11.38 -17.23 16.53
CA ILE A 91 12.18 -17.15 15.31
C ILE A 91 13.66 -17.02 15.68
N PRO A 92 14.52 -17.98 15.28
CA PRO A 92 15.97 -17.85 15.42
C PRO A 92 16.54 -16.66 14.65
N ASP A 93 17.63 -16.08 15.13
CA ASP A 93 18.27 -14.95 14.45
C ASP A 93 18.79 -15.29 13.05
N ASP A 94 19.15 -16.55 12.81
CA ASP A 94 19.64 -17.05 11.52
C ASP A 94 18.53 -17.58 10.61
N TRP A 95 17.25 -17.33 10.93
CA TRP A 95 16.13 -17.82 10.14
C TRP A 95 16.21 -17.31 8.69
N PRO A 96 16.10 -18.17 7.66
CA PRO A 96 16.31 -17.76 6.27
C PRO A 96 15.41 -16.61 5.80
N LEU A 97 14.16 -16.53 6.30
CA LEU A 97 13.25 -15.45 5.93
C LEU A 97 13.67 -14.11 6.55
N LYS A 98 14.15 -14.10 7.81
CA LYS A 98 14.68 -12.90 8.46
C LYS A 98 15.86 -12.36 7.66
N ARG A 99 16.82 -13.24 7.32
CA ARG A 99 17.96 -12.89 6.46
C ARG A 99 17.54 -12.38 5.09
N PHE A 100 16.51 -12.97 4.47
CA PHE A 100 15.97 -12.50 3.20
C PHE A 100 15.43 -11.07 3.29
N THR A 101 14.63 -10.76 4.33
CA THR A 101 14.11 -9.40 4.52
C THR A 101 15.19 -8.38 4.84
N GLU A 102 16.24 -8.76 5.58
CA GLU A 102 17.40 -7.90 5.81
C GLU A 102 18.14 -7.55 4.52
N ILE A 103 18.30 -8.52 3.61
CA ILE A 103 18.90 -8.29 2.28
C ILE A 103 18.02 -7.36 1.45
N ILE A 104 16.70 -7.52 1.49
CA ILE A 104 15.76 -6.63 0.80
C ILE A 104 15.89 -5.19 1.32
N LEU A 105 15.91 -5.01 2.64
CA LEU A 105 16.08 -3.69 3.24
C LEU A 105 17.37 -3.01 2.78
N GLN A 106 18.48 -3.75 2.76
CA GLN A 106 19.75 -3.26 2.25
C GLN A 106 19.67 -2.91 0.76
N ALA A 107 19.01 -3.75 -0.06
CA ALA A 107 18.86 -3.49 -1.48
C ALA A 107 18.05 -2.22 -1.75
N PHE A 108 16.95 -1.98 -1.04
CA PHE A 108 16.14 -0.77 -1.17
C PHE A 108 16.92 0.48 -0.77
N ALA A 109 17.71 0.39 0.30
CA ALA A 109 18.57 1.49 0.75
C ALA A 109 19.61 1.89 -0.31
N LEU A 110 20.10 0.95 -1.14
CA LEU A 110 21.00 1.28 -2.27
C LEU A 110 20.33 2.15 -3.34
N TYR A 111 19.00 2.10 -3.43
CA TYR A 111 18.20 2.94 -4.33
C TYR A 111 17.61 4.17 -3.64
N GLU A 112 18.07 4.50 -2.43
CA GLU A 112 17.57 5.64 -1.64
C GLU A 112 16.08 5.53 -1.30
N THR A 113 15.59 4.28 -1.17
CA THR A 113 14.22 3.95 -0.77
C THR A 113 14.23 3.14 0.52
N ASN A 114 13.05 2.85 1.08
CA ASN A 114 12.97 2.18 2.37
C ASN A 114 11.90 1.08 2.36
N ALA A 115 12.33 -0.18 2.37
CA ALA A 115 11.42 -1.33 2.39
C ALA A 115 10.52 -1.39 3.65
N HIS A 116 10.90 -0.70 4.74
CA HIS A 116 10.12 -0.58 5.97
C HIS A 116 9.19 0.65 5.98
N ALA A 117 9.14 1.44 4.89
CA ALA A 117 8.41 2.72 4.88
C ALA A 117 6.91 2.60 5.15
N ALA A 118 6.31 1.43 4.87
CA ALA A 118 4.89 1.16 5.10
C ALA A 118 4.42 1.49 6.53
N VAL A 119 5.26 1.27 7.54
CA VAL A 119 4.90 1.54 8.95
C VAL A 119 4.71 3.04 9.24
N PHE A 120 5.26 3.90 8.39
CA PHE A 120 5.15 5.35 8.52
C PHE A 120 4.02 5.92 7.65
N GLY A 121 3.21 5.10 6.98
CA GLY A 121 2.14 5.56 6.07
C GLY A 121 1.21 6.60 6.71
N GLY A 122 0.81 6.40 7.96
CA GLY A 122 0.00 7.38 8.70
C GLY A 122 0.72 8.72 8.95
N GLN A 123 2.04 8.71 9.16
CA GLN A 123 2.84 9.92 9.32
C GLN A 123 2.99 10.67 7.99
N TYR A 124 3.27 9.95 6.91
CA TYR A 124 3.39 10.54 5.57
C TYR A 124 2.09 11.22 5.13
N LEU A 125 0.93 10.59 5.42
CA LEU A 125 -0.38 11.19 5.16
C LEU A 125 -0.59 12.49 5.96
N ALA A 126 -0.22 12.50 7.24
CA ALA A 126 -0.36 13.70 8.07
C ALA A 126 0.53 14.84 7.56
N GLU A 127 1.77 14.53 7.18
CA GLU A 127 2.76 15.50 6.69
C GLU A 127 2.40 16.04 5.30
N ALA A 128 1.66 15.27 4.50
CA ALA A 128 1.07 15.71 3.23
C ALA A 128 -0.21 16.56 3.40
N GLY A 129 -0.77 16.66 4.61
CA GLY A 129 -1.94 17.49 4.92
C GLY A 129 -3.28 16.73 4.92
N PHE A 130 -3.26 15.40 4.85
CA PHE A 130 -4.49 14.61 4.99
C PHE A 130 -4.99 14.64 6.44
N VAL A 131 -6.31 14.50 6.59
CA VAL A 131 -7.01 14.48 7.87
C VAL A 131 -7.81 13.19 8.03
N ASN A 132 -8.35 12.93 9.23
CA ASN A 132 -9.13 11.72 9.54
C ASN A 132 -8.37 10.40 9.28
N ILE A 133 -7.06 10.41 9.51
CA ILE A 133 -6.17 9.29 9.21
C ILE A 133 -6.49 8.10 10.11
N LYS A 134 -6.68 6.93 9.50
CA LYS A 134 -6.80 5.64 10.19
C LYS A 134 -5.71 4.71 9.69
N HIS A 135 -4.86 4.25 10.60
CA HIS A 135 -3.81 3.30 10.30
C HIS A 135 -4.13 1.97 10.99
N ASN A 136 -4.30 0.92 10.18
CA ASN A 136 -4.59 -0.42 10.67
C ASN A 136 -3.42 -1.35 10.33
N TYR A 137 -2.90 -2.04 11.35
CA TYR A 137 -1.90 -3.09 11.16
C TYR A 137 -2.61 -4.44 11.12
N ILE A 138 -2.44 -5.15 10.01
CA ILE A 138 -2.96 -6.51 9.84
C ILE A 138 -1.76 -7.45 9.73
N LYS A 139 -1.75 -8.48 10.59
CA LYS A 139 -0.70 -9.50 10.53
C LYS A 139 -0.85 -10.30 9.24
N LEU A 140 0.19 -10.29 8.41
CA LEU A 140 0.30 -11.15 7.25
C LEU A 140 1.05 -12.42 7.67
N PRO A 141 0.39 -13.57 7.80
CA PRO A 141 1.06 -14.78 8.27
C PRO A 141 2.04 -15.30 7.21
N TYR A 142 3.25 -15.63 7.64
CA TYR A 142 4.21 -16.37 6.84
C TYR A 142 4.01 -17.87 7.08
N GLY A 143 3.71 -18.62 6.02
CA GLY A 143 3.50 -20.06 6.10
C GLY A 143 2.54 -20.55 5.02
N THR A 144 2.28 -21.86 5.02
CA THR A 144 1.23 -22.43 4.17
C THR A 144 -0.13 -21.91 4.61
N TRP A 145 -1.03 -21.68 3.64
CA TRP A 145 -2.45 -21.48 3.93
C TRP A 145 -2.93 -22.54 4.94
N PRO A 146 -3.80 -22.18 5.90
CA PRO A 146 -4.40 -23.18 6.76
C PRO A 146 -5.02 -24.24 5.84
N LYS A 147 -4.66 -25.50 6.04
CA LYS A 147 -5.41 -26.59 5.40
C LYS A 147 -6.85 -26.42 5.89
N ASP A 148 -7.80 -26.35 4.96
CA ASP A 148 -9.23 -26.38 5.28
C ASP A 148 -9.44 -27.53 6.28
N LYS A 149 -9.93 -27.20 7.47
CA LYS A 149 -10.41 -28.17 8.45
C LYS A 149 -11.91 -28.05 8.55
#